data_AF-A0A117M5H4-F1
#
_entry.id   AF-A0A117M5H4-F1
#
_cell.length_a   1.000
_cell.length_b   1.000
_cell.length_c   1.000
_cell.angle_alpha   90.00
_cell.angle_beta   90.00
_cell.angle_gamma   90.00
#
_symmetry.space_group_name_H-M   'P 1'
#
loop_
_entity.id
_entity.type
_entity.pdbx_description
1 polymer ?
#
loop_
_entity_poly.entity_id
_entity_poly.type
_entity_poly.pdbx_seq_one_letter_code
_entity_poly.pdbx_strand_id
1 'polypeptide(L)' 'MAFTYASVEYGFDLADGKIKGTDIEHMKKLLVKHAGESQFNTYNNVATGEKADNFLLVVGESIIFGGK' A
#
# COMPACT_ATOMS: atom_id res chain seq x y z
N MET A 1 2.99 1.77 12.28
CA MET A 1 2.87 0.32 12.53
C MET A 1 2.13 -0.43 11.44
N ALA A 2 0.94 0.01 11.01
CA ALA A 2 0.17 -0.68 9.96
C ALA A 2 0.95 -0.96 8.67
N PHE A 3 1.70 0.04 8.16
CA PHE A 3 2.58 -0.13 7.00
C PHE A 3 3.64 -1.20 7.23
N THR A 4 4.29 -1.22 8.39
CA THR A 4 5.31 -2.22 8.73
C THR A 4 4.70 -3.63 8.72
N TYR A 5 3.54 -3.83 9.33
CA TYR A 5 2.85 -5.12 9.31
C TYR A 5 2.44 -5.55 7.90
N ALA A 6 1.85 -4.63 7.12
CA ALA A 6 1.46 -4.90 5.74
C ALA A 6 2.68 -5.25 4.87
N SER A 7 3.79 -4.53 4.99
CA SER A 7 5.02 -4.82 4.23
C SER A 7 5.67 -6.14 4.63
N VAL A 8 5.66 -6.49 5.92
CA VAL A 8 6.21 -7.77 6.41
C VAL A 8 5.36 -8.95 5.92
N GLU A 9 4.04 -8.86 6.06
CA GLU A 9 3.12 -9.90 5.59
C GLU A 9 3.21 -10.09 4.07
N TYR A 10 3.31 -8.98 3.32
CA TYR A 10 3.54 -9.02 1.87
C TYR A 10 4.85 -9.73 1.49
N GLY A 11 5.94 -9.46 2.22
CA GLY A 11 7.22 -10.12 2.01
C GLY A 11 7.17 -11.63 2.24
N PHE A 12 6.46 -12.07 3.28
CA PHE A 12 6.23 -13.50 3.53
C PHE A 12 5.37 -14.15 2.43
N ASP A 13 4.29 -13.51 2.02
CA ASP A 13 3.41 -14.04 0.97
C ASP A 13 4.13 -14.15 -0.38
N LEU A 14 5.05 -13.24 -0.67
CA LEU A 14 5.92 -13.32 -1.85
C LEU A 14 6.89 -14.51 -1.75
N ALA A 15 7.52 -14.69 -0.58
CA ALA A 15 8.44 -15.81 -0.34
C ALA A 15 7.72 -17.18 -0.39
N ASP A 16 6.50 -17.25 0.11
CA ASP A 16 5.63 -18.44 0.06
C ASP A 16 5.06 -18.70 -1.34
N GLY A 17 5.24 -17.78 -2.29
CA GLY A 17 4.73 -17.89 -3.66
C GLY A 17 3.22 -17.69 -3.81
N LYS A 18 2.54 -17.16 -2.77
CA LYS A 18 1.10 -16.83 -2.81
C LYS A 18 0.81 -15.65 -3.74
N ILE A 19 1.78 -14.73 -3.85
CA ILE A 19 1.77 -13.60 -4.78
C ILE A 19 3.05 -13.62 -5.62
N LYS A 20 3.03 -12.92 -6.75
CA LYS A 20 4.19 -12.82 -7.67
C LYS A 20 4.44 -11.39 -8.09
N GLY A 21 5.68 -10.95 -8.00
CA GLY A 21 6.10 -9.61 -8.40
C GLY A 21 5.31 -8.52 -7.65
N THR A 22 5.07 -7.41 -8.34
CA THR A 22 4.32 -6.27 -7.79
C THR A 22 2.82 -6.51 -7.90
N ASP A 23 2.24 -7.15 -6.88
CA ASP A 23 0.80 -7.30 -6.70
C ASP A 23 0.23 -6.14 -5.86
N ILE A 24 -0.34 -5.14 -6.54
CA ILE A 24 -0.88 -3.93 -5.90
C ILE A 24 -2.18 -4.23 -5.16
N GLU A 25 -3.02 -5.11 -5.69
CA GLU A 25 -4.32 -5.44 -5.08
C GLU A 25 -4.14 -6.19 -3.77
N HIS A 26 -3.14 -7.08 -3.69
CA HIS A 26 -2.78 -7.72 -2.43
C HIS A 26 -2.25 -6.71 -1.41
N MET A 27 -1.38 -5.79 -1.84
CA MET A 27 -0.88 -4.73 -0.95
C MET A 27 -2.01 -3.84 -0.42
N LYS A 28 -2.98 -3.46 -1.26
CA LYS A 28 -4.17 -2.70 -0.82
C LYS A 28 -4.98 -3.47 0.23
N LYS A 29 -5.22 -4.76 0.02
CA LYS A 29 -5.94 -5.61 1.01
C LYS A 29 -5.22 -5.66 2.36
N LEU A 30 -3.91 -5.83 2.35
CA LEU A 30 -3.10 -5.82 3.58
C LEU A 30 -3.12 -4.45 4.27
N LEU A 31 -3.04 -3.37 3.51
CA LEU A 31 -3.13 -2.02 4.05
C LEU A 31 -4.50 -1.75 4.65
N VAL A 32 -5.60 -2.15 4.02
CA VAL A 32 -6.95 -2.04 4.61
C VAL A 32 -7.08 -2.88 5.89
N LYS A 33 -6.54 -4.11 5.88
CA LYS A 33 -6.54 -5.01 7.05
C LYS A 33 -5.87 -4.36 8.28
N HIS A 34 -4.75 -3.67 8.08
CA HIS A 34 -3.92 -3.15 9.17
C HIS A 34 -4.15 -1.67 9.48
N ALA A 35 -4.61 -0.87 8.51
CA ALA A 35 -4.79 0.58 8.62
C ALA A 35 -6.26 1.02 8.62
N GLY A 36 -7.22 0.15 8.31
CA GLY A 36 -8.63 0.51 8.15
C GLY A 36 -8.93 1.18 6.81
N GLU A 37 -10.02 1.94 6.74
CA GLU A 37 -10.42 2.64 5.52
C GLU A 37 -9.29 3.52 4.99
N SER A 38 -8.86 3.26 3.76
CA SER A 38 -7.70 3.89 3.13
C SER A 38 -8.03 4.29 1.70
N GLN A 39 -7.61 5.49 1.28
CA GLN A 39 -7.69 5.88 -0.12
C GLN A 39 -6.37 5.54 -0.82
N PHE A 40 -6.49 4.91 -1.98
CA PHE A 40 -5.35 4.48 -2.79
C PHE A 40 -5.35 5.24 -4.10
N ASN A 41 -4.21 5.80 -4.46
CA ASN A 41 -4.01 6.43 -5.76
C ASN A 41 -2.67 5.98 -6.34
N THR A 42 -2.51 6.08 -7.65
CA THR A 42 -1.22 5.88 -8.30
C THR A 42 -0.54 7.24 -8.44
N TYR A 43 0.78 7.28 -8.31
CA TYR A 43 1.51 8.52 -8.59
C TYR A 43 1.31 8.93 -10.05
N ASN A 44 0.78 10.14 -10.25
CA ASN A 44 0.59 10.76 -11.55
C ASN A 44 1.16 12.17 -11.52
N ASN A 45 2.24 12.41 -12.25
CA ASN A 45 2.80 13.75 -12.38
C ASN A 45 2.00 14.53 -13.44
N VAL A 46 1.11 15.40 -12.98
CA VAL A 46 0.22 16.18 -13.85
C VAL A 46 0.99 17.14 -14.78
N ALA A 47 2.20 17.56 -14.39
CA ALA A 47 3.01 18.51 -15.15
C ALA A 47 3.82 17.86 -16.27
N THR A 48 4.28 16.61 -16.08
CA THR A 48 5.13 15.90 -17.05
C THR A 48 4.42 14.75 -17.77
N GLY A 49 3.23 14.34 -17.28
CA GLY A 49 2.48 13.20 -17.80
C GLY A 49 3.04 11.83 -17.42
N GLU A 50 4.10 11.80 -16.60
CA GLU A 50 4.74 10.56 -16.16
C GLU A 50 3.87 9.82 -15.14
N LYS A 51 3.72 8.51 -15.37
CA LYS A 51 3.04 7.58 -14.47
C LYS A 51 4.04 6.58 -13.92
N ALA A 52 3.98 6.35 -12.62
CA ALA A 52 4.74 5.29 -11.96
C ALA A 52 3.75 4.20 -11.52
N ASP A 53 3.45 3.28 -12.42
CA ASP A 53 2.43 2.24 -12.21
C ASP A 53 2.81 1.25 -11.08
N ASN A 54 4.09 1.19 -10.73
CA ASN A 54 4.62 0.42 -9.61
C ASN A 54 4.55 1.16 -8.26
N PHE A 55 4.05 2.39 -8.23
CA PHE A 55 4.00 3.23 -7.03
C PHE A 55 2.57 3.32 -6.49
N LEU A 56 2.38 2.82 -5.27
CA LEU A 56 1.10 2.93 -4.56
C LEU A 56 1.15 4.12 -3.59
N LEU A 57 0.35 5.13 -3.85
CA LEU A 57 0.20 6.30 -2.99
C LEU A 57 -1.01 6.07 -2.08
N VAL A 58 -0.78 6.10 -0.77
CA VAL A 58 -1.81 5.84 0.24
C VAL A 58 -2.10 7.15 0.96
N VAL A 59 -3.34 7.63 0.86
CA VAL A 59 -3.83 8.81 1.57
C VAL A 59 -4.88 8.34 2.57
N GLY A 60 -4.65 8.61 3.84
CA GLY A 60 -5.61 8.35 4.90
C GLY A 60 -5.53 9.45 5.95
N GLU A 61 -6.63 9.70 6.66
CA GLU A 61 -6.55 10.47 7.90
C GLU A 61 -5.64 9.73 8.88
N SER A 62 -4.70 10.45 9.45
CA SER A 62 -3.59 9.83 10.17
C SER A 62 -4.05 9.10 11.43
N ILE A 63 -4.16 7.77 11.36
CA ILE A 63 -4.01 6.90 12.54
C ILE A 63 -2.50 6.77 12.88
N ILE A 64 -1.61 7.16 11.97
CA ILE A 64 -0.14 7.09 12.13
C ILE A 64 0.36 8.05 13.22
N PHE A 65 -0.35 9.16 13.46
CA PHE A 65 -0.15 10.06 14.59
C PHE A 65 -1.27 9.91 15.63
N GLY A 66 -1.52 8.69 16.12
CA GLY A 66 -2.36 8.43 17.29
C GLY A 66 -3.57 9.36 17.43
N GLY A 67 -4.66 9.04 16.72
CA GLY A 67 -5.94 9.69 16.96
C GLY A 67 -6.32 9.59 18.44
N LYS A 68 -6.71 10.72 19.03
CA LYS A 68 -7.17 10.83 20.43
C LYS A 68 -8.32 9.89 20.74
#